data_AF-A0A7T8GX69-F1
#
_entry.id   AF-A0A7T8GX69-F1
#
_cell.length_a   1.000
_cell.length_b   1.000
_cell.length_c   1.000
_cell.angle_alpha   90.00
_cell.angle_beta   90.00
_cell.angle_gamma   90.00
#
_symmetry.space_group_name_H-M   'P 1'
#
loop_
_entity.id
_entity.type
_entity.pdbx_description
1 polymer ?
#
loop_
_entity_poly.entity_id
_entity_poly.type
_entity_poly.pdbx_seq_one_letter_code
_entity_poly.pdbx_strand_id
1 'polypeptide(L)'
;NSHGGPEAEHRHVGDLGNVQVYWGSNLQVHLWDDLISLYESTNSILGRTIVIHEGRDDLGVGGDFSSLTTGNAGPRVACGIIEKKPKIEEESQEETLESGYLVVESSLFQMTQS
;
A
#
# COMPACT_ATOMS: atom_id res chain seq x y z
N ASN A 1 -7.84 12.12 12.51
CA ASN A 1 -6.44 11.95 12.10
C ASN A 1 -6.32 12.59 10.74
N SER A 2 -5.24 13.31 10.45
CA SER A 2 -5.04 13.97 9.16
C SER A 2 -4.19 13.07 8.27
N HIS A 3 -4.38 13.20 6.96
CA HIS A 3 -3.54 12.58 5.95
C HIS A 3 -2.09 13.08 6.06
N GLY A 4 -1.13 12.20 5.79
CA GLY A 4 0.29 12.54 5.77
C GLY A 4 1.13 11.48 5.06
N GLY A 5 2.35 11.84 4.64
CA GLY A 5 3.28 10.85 4.07
C GLY A 5 3.82 9.85 5.11
N PRO A 6 4.45 8.73 4.71
CA PRO A 6 4.90 7.66 5.61
C PRO A 6 5.81 8.10 6.76
N GLU A 7 6.63 9.14 6.51
CA GLU A 7 7.58 9.71 7.47
C GLU A 7 6.97 10.83 8.34
N ALA A 8 5.69 11.17 8.16
CA ALA A 8 5.03 12.20 8.94
C ALA A 8 4.72 11.69 10.36
N GLU A 9 4.97 12.54 11.36
CA GLU A 9 4.65 12.26 12.77
C GLU A 9 3.16 11.94 12.98
N HIS A 10 2.30 12.62 12.21
CA HIS A 10 0.86 12.43 12.21
C HIS A 10 0.38 12.10 10.80
N ARG A 11 -0.14 10.88 10.62
CA ARG A 11 -0.71 10.37 9.36
C ARG A 11 -1.77 9.31 9.64
N HIS A 12 -2.59 8.94 8.65
CA HIS A 12 -3.41 7.74 8.79
C HIS A 12 -2.53 6.48 8.81
N VAL A 13 -3.00 5.46 9.52
CA VAL A 13 -2.33 4.15 9.57
C VAL A 13 -2.13 3.55 8.17
N GLY A 14 -3.05 3.82 7.24
CA GLY A 14 -2.99 3.30 5.87
C GLY A 14 -2.21 4.16 4.88
N ASP A 15 -1.62 5.29 5.30
CA ASP A 15 -0.90 6.18 4.39
C ASP A 15 0.50 5.64 4.11
N LEU A 16 0.64 4.93 2.99
CA LEU A 16 1.87 4.27 2.55
C LEU A 16 2.65 5.07 1.50
N GLY A 17 2.16 6.25 1.13
CA GLY A 17 2.83 7.17 0.21
C GLY A 17 2.74 6.77 -1.27
N ASN A 18 3.75 7.16 -2.04
CA ASN A 18 3.78 7.02 -3.50
C ASN A 18 4.67 5.86 -3.95
N VAL A 19 4.29 5.24 -5.07
CA VAL A 19 5.14 4.28 -5.81
C VAL A 19 5.41 4.81 -7.22
N GLN A 20 6.60 4.57 -7.74
CA GLN A 20 6.97 4.99 -9.10
C GLN A 20 6.82 3.82 -10.06
N VAL A 21 5.99 4.00 -11.10
CA VAL A 21 5.84 3.03 -12.20
C VAL A 21 6.43 3.62 -13.46
N TYR A 22 7.12 2.80 -14.25
CA TYR A 22 7.61 3.17 -15.57
C TYR A 22 6.74 2.51 -16.65
N TRP A 23 6.63 3.17 -17.80
CA TRP A 23 5.82 2.68 -18.90
C TRP A 23 6.31 1.32 -19.40
N GLY A 24 5.40 0.35 -19.51
CA GLY A 24 5.71 -1.00 -20.00
C GLY A 24 6.41 -1.92 -18.97
N SER A 25 6.61 -1.49 -17.73
CA SER A 25 7.18 -2.34 -16.67
C SER A 25 6.11 -2.88 -15.72
N ASN A 26 6.30 -4.12 -15.26
CA ASN A 26 5.64 -4.59 -14.04
C ASN A 26 6.26 -3.87 -12.84
N LEU A 27 5.42 -3.51 -11.88
CA LEU A 27 5.86 -2.92 -10.62
C LEU A 27 6.01 -4.01 -9.56
N GLN A 28 7.19 -4.10 -8.96
CA GLN A 28 7.41 -4.78 -7.69
C GLN A 28 7.71 -3.70 -6.64
N VAL A 29 6.98 -3.73 -5.53
CA VAL A 29 7.11 -2.73 -4.46
C VAL A 29 7.53 -3.42 -3.18
N HIS A 30 8.56 -2.89 -2.54
CA HIS A 30 8.92 -3.22 -1.16
C HIS A 30 8.73 -1.96 -0.32
N LEU A 31 7.76 -2.00 0.60
CA LEU A 31 7.51 -0.93 1.56
C LEU A 31 7.80 -1.45 2.95
N TRP A 32 8.35 -0.57 3.78
CA TRP A 32 8.47 -0.77 5.21
C TRP A 32 7.59 0.27 5.91
N ASP A 33 6.84 -0.15 6.91
CA ASP A 33 5.97 0.74 7.68
C ASP A 33 5.83 0.21 9.11
N ASP A 34 6.09 1.08 10.09
CA ASP A 34 6.09 0.71 11.52
C ASP A 34 4.71 0.87 12.19
N LEU A 35 3.71 1.42 11.48
CA LEU A 35 2.36 1.64 12.02
C LEU A 35 1.41 0.49 11.66
N ILE A 36 1.46 0.00 10.43
CA ILE A 36 0.60 -1.11 9.99
C ILE A 36 0.99 -2.42 10.67
N SER A 37 0.02 -3.32 10.80
CA SER A 37 0.27 -4.65 11.35
C SER A 37 -0.46 -5.74 10.59
N LEU A 38 0.18 -6.90 10.45
CA LEU A 38 -0.46 -8.14 10.00
C LEU A 38 -0.88 -9.04 11.18
N TYR A 39 -0.67 -8.60 12.41
CA TYR A 39 -1.10 -9.28 13.62
C TYR A 39 -2.44 -8.73 14.11
N GLU A 40 -3.08 -9.46 15.03
CA GLU A 40 -4.28 -8.98 15.71
C GLU A 40 -3.91 -7.77 16.60
N SER A 41 -4.26 -6.57 16.13
CA SER A 41 -4.00 -5.30 16.80
C SER A 41 -4.95 -4.23 16.28
N THR A 42 -4.96 -3.05 16.92
CA THR A 42 -5.78 -1.91 16.46
C THR A 42 -5.39 -1.43 15.06
N ASN A 43 -4.12 -1.61 14.68
CA ASN A 43 -3.58 -1.22 13.38
C ASN A 43 -3.54 -2.40 12.39
N SER A 44 -4.24 -3.50 12.70
CA SER A 44 -4.30 -4.64 11.79
C SER A 44 -4.91 -4.25 10.45
N ILE A 45 -4.22 -4.58 9.36
CA ILE A 45 -4.69 -4.34 7.98
C ILE A 45 -5.27 -5.58 7.31
N LEU A 46 -5.29 -6.72 8.00
CA LEU A 46 -5.93 -7.94 7.50
C LEU A 46 -7.44 -7.73 7.30
N GLY A 47 -7.95 -8.21 6.16
CA GLY A 47 -9.34 -8.02 5.74
C GLY A 47 -9.66 -6.59 5.28
N ARG A 48 -8.69 -5.68 5.29
CA ARG A 48 -8.81 -4.33 4.70
C ARG A 48 -8.37 -4.35 3.24
N THR A 49 -8.49 -3.20 2.58
CA THR A 49 -8.21 -3.05 1.16
C THR A 49 -6.97 -2.19 0.95
N ILE A 50 -6.03 -2.66 0.12
CA ILE A 50 -5.02 -1.80 -0.49
C ILE A 50 -5.59 -1.14 -1.75
N VAL A 51 -5.28 0.13 -1.98
CA VAL A 51 -5.80 0.92 -3.09
C VAL A 51 -4.63 1.60 -3.80
N ILE A 52 -4.62 1.54 -5.13
CA ILE A 52 -3.71 2.34 -5.96
C ILE A 52 -4.51 3.46 -6.60
N HIS A 53 -3.99 4.68 -6.48
CA HIS A 53 -4.57 5.88 -7.06
C HIS A 53 -3.92 6.23 -8.41
N GLU A 54 -4.66 6.94 -9.26
CA GLU A 54 -4.20 7.39 -10.58
C GLU A 54 -3.11 8.46 -10.47
N GLY A 55 -3.29 9.38 -9.54
CA GLY A 55 -2.44 10.55 -9.34
C GLY A 55 -1.43 10.37 -8.21
N ARG A 56 -0.51 11.34 -8.16
CA ARG A 56 0.48 11.45 -7.09
C ARG A 56 -0.19 11.97 -5.82
N ASP A 57 0.04 11.27 -4.71
CA ASP A 57 -0.27 11.73 -3.37
C ASP A 57 0.64 12.90 -2.99
N ASP A 58 0.04 14.02 -2.59
CA ASP A 58 0.72 15.23 -2.15
C ASP A 58 1.20 15.20 -0.68
N LEU A 59 0.98 14.09 0.01
CA LEU A 59 1.44 13.79 1.37
C LEU A 59 0.89 14.75 2.43
N GLY A 60 -0.26 15.39 2.17
CA GLY A 60 -0.89 16.33 3.09
C GLY A 60 -0.29 17.74 3.04
N VAL A 61 0.60 18.03 2.07
CA VAL A 61 1.26 19.35 1.95
C VAL A 61 0.69 20.23 0.84
N GLY A 62 -0.43 19.84 0.23
CA GLY A 62 -1.09 20.59 -0.85
C GLY A 62 -1.80 21.87 -0.40
N GLY A 63 -2.08 22.02 0.90
CA GLY A 63 -2.65 23.25 1.47
C GLY A 63 -4.17 23.40 1.34
N ASP A 64 -4.87 22.34 0.95
CA ASP A 64 -6.33 22.30 0.87
C ASP A 64 -6.93 21.14 1.68
N PHE A 65 -8.26 21.12 1.81
CA PHE A 65 -8.97 20.10 2.60
C PHE A 65 -8.81 18.68 2.04
N SER A 66 -8.77 18.53 0.72
CA SER A 66 -8.62 17.23 0.05
C SER A 66 -7.20 16.68 0.24
N SER A 67 -6.18 17.54 0.29
CA SER A 67 -4.81 17.17 0.68
C SER A 67 -4.77 16.54 2.08
N LEU A 68 -5.43 17.17 3.07
CA LEU A 68 -5.48 16.67 4.45
C LEU A 68 -6.34 15.42 4.66
N THR A 69 -7.07 14.96 3.64
CA THR A 69 -7.97 13.80 3.75
C THR A 69 -7.57 12.63 2.87
N THR A 70 -7.06 12.89 1.66
CA THR A 70 -6.78 11.86 0.65
C THR A 70 -5.50 12.12 -0.16
N GLY A 71 -4.73 13.14 0.21
CA GLY A 71 -3.49 13.49 -0.49
C GLY A 71 -3.69 13.96 -1.93
N ASN A 72 -4.89 14.37 -2.32
CA ASN A 72 -5.19 14.77 -3.71
C ASN A 72 -4.81 13.71 -4.78
N ALA A 73 -4.76 12.43 -4.41
CA ALA A 73 -4.25 11.37 -5.30
C ALA A 73 -5.21 11.00 -6.46
N GLY A 74 -6.41 11.56 -6.49
CA GLY A 74 -7.36 11.34 -7.58
C GLY A 74 -8.08 9.98 -7.54
N PRO A 75 -8.60 9.49 -8.68
CA PRO A 75 -9.38 8.25 -8.76
C PRO A 75 -8.61 6.99 -8.32
N ARG A 76 -9.35 5.95 -7.95
CA ARG A 76 -8.82 4.63 -7.57
C ARG A 76 -8.74 3.76 -8.82
N VAL A 77 -7.53 3.38 -9.24
CA VAL A 77 -7.32 2.58 -10.45
C VAL A 77 -7.24 1.08 -10.17
N ALA A 78 -6.91 0.70 -8.94
CA ALA A 78 -6.85 -0.69 -8.49
C ALA A 78 -7.19 -0.80 -7.01
N CYS A 79 -7.74 -1.95 -6.61
CA CYS A 79 -7.87 -2.32 -5.21
C CYS A 79 -7.82 -3.83 -5.01
N GLY A 80 -7.46 -4.26 -3.80
CA GLY A 80 -7.42 -5.68 -3.43
C GLY A 80 -7.52 -5.87 -1.92
N ILE A 81 -8.13 -6.98 -1.49
CA ILE A 81 -8.24 -7.32 -0.07
C ILE A 81 -6.91 -7.91 0.41
N ILE A 82 -6.46 -7.48 1.59
CA ILE A 82 -5.26 -8.00 2.24
C ILE A 82 -5.65 -9.23 3.05
N GLU A 83 -5.14 -10.38 2.65
CA GLU A 83 -5.43 -11.66 3.29
C GLU A 83 -4.14 -12.35 3.72
N LYS A 84 -4.23 -13.20 4.76
CA LYS A 84 -3.11 -14.08 5.11
C LYS A 84 -2.94 -15.08 3.99
N LYS A 85 -1.75 -15.13 3.40
CA LYS A 85 -1.39 -16.26 2.54
C LYS A 85 -1.43 -17.53 3.40
N PRO A 86 -2.17 -18.59 3.00
CA PRO A 86 -2.08 -19.85 3.69
C PRO A 86 -0.62 -20.33 3.64
N LYS A 87 -0.12 -20.89 4.74
CA LYS A 87 1.21 -21.47 4.77
C LYS A 87 1.18 -22.68 3.84
N ILE A 88 1.65 -22.50 2.61
CA ILE A 88 1.98 -23.62 1.74
C ILE A 88 3.27 -24.18 2.33
N GLU A 89 3.25 -25.43 2.77
CA GLU A 89 4.46 -26.16 3.12
C GLU A 89 5.24 -26.40 1.83
N GLU A 90 5.99 -25.40 1.37
CA GLU A 90 7.12 -25.62 0.48
C GLU A 90 8.39 -25.78 1.32
N GLU A 91 9.07 -26.88 1.07
CA GLU A 91 10.25 -27.37 1.77
C GLU A 91 11.41 -26.36 1.67
N SER A 92 11.88 -25.92 2.84
CA SER A 92 13.15 -25.20 3.12
C SER A 92 13.53 -24.03 2.21
N GLN A 93 13.37 -22.79 2.68
CA GLN A 93 14.49 -21.93 3.11
C GLN A 93 14.04 -21.03 4.26
N GLU A 94 14.90 -20.90 5.26
CA GLU A 94 14.66 -20.23 6.53
C GLU A 94 14.83 -18.71 6.35
N GLU A 95 13.74 -17.99 6.08
CA GLU A 95 13.69 -16.53 6.25
C GLU A 95 13.03 -16.21 7.59
N THR A 96 13.80 -15.52 8.43
CA THR A 96 13.42 -15.06 9.77
C THR A 96 12.19 -14.17 9.72
N LEU A 97 11.08 -14.65 10.27
CA LEU A 97 9.82 -13.92 10.48
C LEU A 97 9.99 -12.82 11.55
N GLU A 98 10.65 -11.72 11.23
CA GLU A 98 10.61 -10.50 12.05
C GLU A 98 9.93 -9.31 11.37
N SER A 99 9.53 -9.43 10.10
CA SER A 99 8.79 -8.36 9.42
C SER A 99 7.77 -8.89 8.41
N GLY A 100 6.59 -8.28 8.39
CA GLY A 100 5.55 -8.58 7.42
C GLY A 100 5.83 -7.84 6.12
N TYR A 101 6.08 -8.57 5.03
CA TYR A 101 6.20 -7.98 3.70
C TYR A 101 4.85 -8.00 2.99
N LEU A 102 4.45 -6.86 2.40
CA LEU A 102 3.33 -6.80 1.46
C LEU A 102 3.88 -6.88 0.04
N VAL A 103 3.63 -7.99 -0.64
CA VAL A 103 3.98 -8.14 -2.06
C VAL A 103 2.73 -7.85 -2.89
N VAL A 104 2.76 -6.74 -3.64
CA VAL A 104 1.72 -6.40 -4.62
C VAL A 104 2.22 -6.80 -6.00
N GLU A 105 1.85 -8.00 -6.46
CA GLU A 105 2.17 -8.46 -7.81
C GLU A 105 1.19 -7.84 -8.82
N SER A 106 1.70 -7.05 -9.76
CA SER A 106 0.90 -6.34 -10.77
C SER A 106 0.45 -7.20 -11.97
N SER A 107 0.52 -8.53 -11.87
CA SER A 107 0.26 -9.45 -12.99
C SER A 107 -1.23 -9.57 -13.41
N LEU A 108 -2.15 -8.79 -12.83
CA LEU A 108 -3.55 -8.71 -13.26
C LEU A 108 -3.95 -7.38 -13.94
N PHE A 109 -2.98 -6.60 -14.42
CA PHE A 109 -3.26 -5.41 -15.26
C PHE A 109 -2.76 -5.61 -16.70
N GLN A 110 -3.30 -6.61 -17.39
CA GLN A 110 -3.38 -6.51 -18.86
C GLN A 110 -4.53 -5.56 -19.20
N MET A 111 -4.23 -4.26 -19.26
CA MET A 111 -5.07 -3.32 -20.02
C MET A 111 -5.02 -3.72 -21.49
N THR A 112 -6.03 -4.44 -21.95
CA THR A 112 -6.36 -4.45 -23.37
C THR A 112 -6.92 -3.06 -23.70
N GLN A 113 -6.20 -2.30 -24.54
CA GLN A 113 -6.73 -1.09 -25.14
C GLN A 113 -7.91 -1.47 -26.05
N SER A 114 -9.01 -0.73 -25.95
CA SER A 114 -9.96 -0.52 -27.04
C SER A 114 -9.86 0.93 -27.51
#